data_AF-A0A2K3NCT5-F1
#
_entry.id   AF-A0A2K3NCT5-F1
#
_cell.length_a   1.000
_cell.length_b   1.000
_cell.length_c   1.000
_cell.angle_alpha   90.00
_cell.angle_beta   90.00
_cell.angle_gamma   90.00
#
_symmetry.space_group_name_H-M   'P 1'
#
loop_
_entity.id
_entity.type
_entity.pdbx_description
1 polymer ?
#
loop_
_entity_poly.entity_id
_entity_poly.type
_entity_poly.pdbx_seq_one_letter_code
_entity_poly.pdbx_strand_id
1 'polypeptide(L)'
;TEAEKSLHGQLVSGKVIASGLDEELSKEATRAAAAERQRLAKEVASALKLSVTIDTSLSESLDKIVTALHAGAERAGIPICNCVLIAGSQSGVAGAERAGMPCVVLRSSLTSRAEFPLAIATLDGFGGADLTISKLRNLCQKTQPED
;
A
#
# COMPACT_ATOMS: atom_id res chain seq x y z
N THR A 1 20.31 4.46 5.57
CA THR A 1 18.95 4.83 6.04
C THR A 1 18.48 3.85 7.11
N GLU A 2 17.51 4.21 7.94
CA GLU A 2 17.05 3.39 9.08
C GLU A 2 16.59 1.97 8.69
N ALA A 3 16.17 1.78 7.44
CA ALA A 3 15.85 0.48 6.83
C ALA A 3 17.04 -0.50 6.78
N GLU A 4 18.29 -0.02 6.71
CA GLU A 4 19.48 -0.89 6.58
C GLU A 4 19.86 -1.58 7.90
N LYS A 5 19.34 -1.11 9.04
CA LYS A 5 19.65 -1.65 10.37
C LYS A 5 18.59 -2.63 10.90
N SER A 6 17.45 -2.72 10.22
CA SER A 6 16.36 -3.66 10.52
C SER A 6 16.79 -5.11 10.26
N LEU A 7 16.25 -6.07 11.01
CA LEU A 7 16.47 -7.51 10.78
C LEU A 7 15.93 -7.94 9.42
N HIS A 8 14.78 -7.39 9.00
CA HIS A 8 14.25 -7.57 7.66
C HIS A 8 15.12 -6.89 6.59
N GLY A 9 15.62 -5.68 6.86
CA GLY A 9 16.57 -4.99 5.98
C GLY A 9 17.87 -5.77 5.77
N GLN A 10 18.38 -6.41 6.81
CA GLN A 10 19.57 -7.29 6.75
C GLN A 10 19.27 -8.65 6.09
N LEU A 11 18.06 -9.20 6.25
CA LEU A 11 17.63 -10.41 5.54
C LEU A 11 17.51 -10.16 4.03
N VAL A 12 16.95 -9.01 3.63
CA VAL A 12 16.86 -8.59 2.23
C VAL A 12 18.23 -8.20 1.67
N SER A 13 19.09 -7.57 2.48
CA SER A 13 20.43 -7.13 2.06
C SER A 13 21.53 -8.19 2.20
N GLY A 14 21.26 -9.33 2.86
CA GLY A 14 22.30 -10.19 3.42
C GLY A 14 22.01 -11.68 3.36
N LYS A 15 21.62 -12.24 2.20
CA LYS A 15 21.98 -13.63 1.82
C LYS A 15 21.84 -13.93 0.33
N VAL A 16 22.88 -13.57 -0.43
CA VAL A 16 23.40 -14.36 -1.56
C VAL A 16 23.71 -15.75 -0.97
N ILE A 17 23.20 -16.91 -1.41
CA ILE A 17 23.52 -17.62 -2.67
C ILE A 17 22.41 -18.64 -3.06
N ALA A 18 21.20 -18.58 -2.49
CA ALA A 18 20.09 -19.50 -2.82
C ALA A 18 18.87 -18.80 -3.47
N SER A 19 18.86 -17.47 -3.52
CA SER A 19 17.71 -16.64 -3.86
C SER A 19 17.62 -16.21 -5.33
N GLY A 20 18.65 -16.44 -6.16
CA GLY A 20 18.66 -15.95 -7.54
C GLY A 20 17.49 -16.47 -8.38
N LEU A 21 17.19 -17.77 -8.26
CA LEU A 21 16.13 -18.40 -9.05
C LEU A 21 14.72 -18.01 -8.57
N ASP A 22 14.49 -18.01 -7.26
CA ASP A 22 13.18 -17.69 -6.67
C ASP A 22 12.83 -16.20 -6.83
N GLU A 23 13.82 -15.32 -6.66
CA GLU A 23 13.70 -13.89 -6.92
C GLU A 23 13.45 -13.59 -8.40
N GLU A 24 14.13 -14.29 -9.31
CA GLU A 24 13.94 -14.14 -10.76
C GLU A 24 12.58 -14.69 -11.21
N LEU A 25 12.13 -15.81 -10.62
CA LEU A 25 10.77 -16.33 -10.81
C LEU A 25 9.71 -15.36 -10.31
N SER A 26 9.89 -14.78 -9.13
CA SER A 26 8.97 -13.77 -8.57
C SER A 26 8.89 -12.53 -9.47
N LYS A 27 10.03 -12.06 -10.00
CA LYS A 27 10.09 -10.95 -10.94
C LYS A 27 9.43 -11.28 -12.28
N GLU A 28 9.66 -12.46 -12.82
CA GLU A 28 9.04 -12.87 -14.08
C GLU A 28 7.53 -13.10 -13.90
N ALA A 29 7.11 -13.70 -12.80
CA ALA A 29 5.69 -13.88 -12.47
C ALA A 29 4.96 -12.53 -12.32
N THR A 30 5.57 -11.56 -11.65
CA THR A 30 5.01 -10.21 -11.52
C THR A 30 4.97 -9.49 -12.87
N ARG A 31 5.99 -9.63 -13.71
CA ARG A 31 6.02 -9.10 -15.08
C ARG A 31 4.92 -9.72 -15.96
N ALA A 32 4.79 -11.05 -15.95
CA ALA A 32 3.75 -11.76 -16.69
C ALA A 32 2.35 -11.34 -16.25
N ALA A 33 2.12 -11.24 -14.93
CA ALA A 33 0.84 -10.74 -14.39
C ALA A 33 0.56 -9.29 -14.80
N ALA A 34 1.58 -8.42 -14.84
CA ALA A 34 1.43 -7.04 -15.31
C ALA A 34 1.08 -6.98 -16.80
N ALA A 35 1.72 -7.82 -17.64
CA ALA A 35 1.44 -7.90 -19.06
C ALA A 35 -0.02 -8.33 -19.33
N GLU A 36 -0.52 -9.32 -18.59
CA GLU A 36 -1.91 -9.77 -18.73
C GLU A 36 -2.92 -8.72 -18.26
N ARG A 37 -2.65 -8.04 -17.14
CA ARG A 37 -3.47 -6.90 -16.69
C ARG A 37 -3.51 -5.78 -17.75
N GLN A 38 -2.37 -5.49 -18.38
CA GLN A 38 -2.31 -4.50 -19.45
C GLN A 38 -3.09 -4.95 -20.70
N ARG A 39 -3.01 -6.23 -21.06
CA ARG A 39 -3.78 -6.81 -22.17
C ARG A 39 -5.28 -6.65 -21.93
N LEU A 40 -5.77 -7.08 -20.76
CA LEU A 40 -7.18 -6.97 -20.38
C LEU A 40 -7.64 -5.51 -20.33
N ALA A 41 -6.85 -4.62 -19.73
CA ALA A 41 -7.20 -3.22 -19.67
C ALA A 41 -7.30 -2.58 -21.06
N LYS A 42 -6.40 -2.93 -21.99
CA LYS A 42 -6.46 -2.46 -23.38
C LYS A 42 -7.67 -3.01 -24.11
N GLU A 43 -8.03 -4.27 -23.87
CA GLU A 43 -9.21 -4.91 -24.46
C GLU A 43 -10.51 -4.24 -23.99
N VAL A 44 -10.66 -4.03 -22.68
CA VAL A 44 -11.79 -3.31 -22.08
C VAL A 44 -11.83 -1.86 -22.55
N ALA A 45 -10.70 -1.17 -22.57
CA ALA A 45 -10.62 0.21 -23.05
C ALA A 45 -11.05 0.31 -24.53
N SER A 46 -10.61 -0.62 -25.38
CA SER A 46 -11.03 -0.70 -26.79
C SER A 46 -12.54 -0.93 -26.91
N ALA A 47 -13.11 -1.84 -26.11
CA ALA A 47 -14.56 -2.10 -26.11
C ALA A 47 -15.37 -0.86 -25.68
N LEU A 48 -14.82 -0.07 -24.74
CA LEU A 48 -15.44 1.15 -24.23
C LEU A 48 -15.05 2.42 -25.02
N LYS A 49 -14.23 2.30 -26.08
CA LYS A 49 -13.68 3.43 -26.87
C LYS A 49 -12.92 4.45 -26.01
N LEU A 50 -12.20 3.98 -24.99
CA LEU A 50 -11.36 4.77 -24.10
C LEU A 50 -9.87 4.48 -24.36
N SER A 51 -9.00 5.42 -23.97
CA SER A 51 -7.55 5.17 -23.89
C SER A 51 -7.16 5.02 -22.41
N VAL A 52 -6.30 4.04 -22.13
CA VAL A 52 -5.81 3.77 -20.78
C VAL A 52 -4.29 3.65 -20.81
N THR A 53 -3.61 4.40 -19.94
CA THR A 53 -2.18 4.26 -19.66
C THR A 53 -2.03 3.61 -18.30
N ILE A 54 -1.54 2.36 -18.25
CA ILE A 54 -1.23 1.67 -16.99
C ILE A 54 0.26 1.85 -16.74
N ASP A 55 0.59 2.59 -15.68
CA ASP A 55 1.96 2.74 -15.23
C ASP A 55 2.38 1.53 -14.39
N THR A 56 3.22 0.67 -14.98
CA THR A 56 3.76 -0.54 -14.34
C THR A 56 5.09 -0.29 -13.63
N SER A 57 5.64 0.94 -13.67
CA SER A 57 6.88 1.31 -12.99
C SER A 57 6.81 1.28 -11.45
N LEU A 58 5.60 1.08 -10.91
CA LEU A 58 5.32 1.06 -9.47
C LEU A 58 6.06 -0.04 -8.70
N SER A 59 6.60 -1.08 -9.36
CA SER A 59 7.22 -2.24 -8.69
C SER A 59 8.36 -1.88 -7.74
N GLU A 60 9.36 -1.11 -8.18
CA GLU A 60 10.52 -0.77 -7.32
C GLU A 60 10.15 0.20 -6.19
N SER A 61 9.15 1.05 -6.41
CA SER A 61 8.64 1.95 -5.38
C SER A 61 7.84 1.21 -4.30
N LEU A 62 7.16 0.13 -4.68
CA LEU A 62 6.33 -0.67 -3.80
C LEU A 62 7.17 -1.46 -2.79
N ASP A 63 8.27 -2.06 -3.22
CA ASP A 63 9.15 -2.84 -2.31
C ASP A 63 9.82 -1.93 -1.26
N LYS A 64 10.13 -0.68 -1.63
CA LYS A 64 10.62 0.35 -0.69
C LYS A 64 9.55 0.70 0.36
N ILE A 65 8.28 0.80 -0.05
CA ILE A 65 7.17 1.05 0.88
C ILE A 65 7.02 -0.12 1.84
N VAL A 66 6.96 -1.36 1.35
CA VAL A 66 6.83 -2.56 2.19
C VAL A 66 7.97 -2.64 3.21
N THR A 67 9.21 -2.46 2.75
CA THR A 67 10.38 -2.47 3.62
C THR A 67 10.29 -1.39 4.71
N ALA A 68 9.84 -0.19 4.36
CA ALA A 68 9.65 0.90 5.31
C ALA A 68 8.56 0.59 6.35
N LEU A 69 7.47 -0.09 5.94
CA LEU A 69 6.39 -0.49 6.85
C LEU A 69 6.87 -1.54 7.86
N HIS A 70 7.61 -2.56 7.40
CA HIS A 70 8.23 -3.56 8.28
C HIS A 70 9.20 -2.90 9.27
N ALA A 71 10.08 -2.02 8.79
CA ALA A 71 11.01 -1.29 9.66
C ALA A 71 10.27 -0.39 10.68
N GLY A 72 9.17 0.24 10.29
CA GLY A 72 8.33 1.04 11.19
C GLY A 72 7.73 0.21 12.32
N ALA A 73 7.19 -0.97 12.00
CA ALA A 73 6.64 -1.90 12.98
C ALA A 73 7.72 -2.45 13.93
N GLU A 74 8.88 -2.85 13.39
CA GLU A 74 10.03 -3.31 14.19
C GLU A 74 10.49 -2.25 15.19
N ARG A 75 10.58 -0.98 14.77
CA ARG A 75 10.96 0.13 15.66
C ARG A 75 9.95 0.36 16.77
N ALA A 76 8.67 0.15 16.49
CA ALA A 76 7.63 0.23 17.50
C ALA A 76 7.63 -0.97 18.45
N GLY A 77 8.34 -2.05 18.11
CA GLY A 77 8.32 -3.31 18.85
C GLY A 77 6.97 -4.03 18.77
N ILE A 78 6.18 -3.75 17.74
CA ILE A 78 4.80 -4.24 17.57
C ILE A 78 4.74 -5.10 16.30
N PRO A 79 4.04 -6.25 16.31
CA PRO A 79 3.81 -7.03 15.10
C PRO A 79 3.11 -6.21 14.01
N ILE A 80 3.50 -6.40 12.75
CA ILE A 80 3.00 -5.58 11.64
C ILE A 80 1.46 -5.63 11.48
N CYS A 81 0.85 -6.76 11.81
CA CYS A 81 -0.61 -6.95 11.79
C CYS A 81 -1.35 -6.12 12.87
N ASN A 82 -0.66 -5.69 13.92
CA ASN A 82 -1.18 -4.83 14.97
C ASN A 82 -0.88 -3.34 14.71
N CYS A 83 -0.21 -3.03 13.60
CA CYS A 83 -0.03 -1.67 13.13
C CYS A 83 -1.14 -1.31 12.13
N VAL A 84 -1.49 -0.03 12.06
CA VAL A 84 -2.44 0.48 11.05
C VAL A 84 -1.74 1.55 10.22
N LEU A 85 -1.69 1.37 8.90
CA LEU A 85 -1.21 2.40 7.99
C LEU A 85 -2.31 3.40 7.70
N ILE A 86 -2.01 4.69 7.87
CA ILE A 86 -2.80 5.77 7.29
C ILE A 86 -2.20 6.16 5.95
N ALA A 87 -2.86 5.79 4.85
CA ALA A 87 -2.37 6.04 3.50
C ALA A 87 -3.07 7.25 2.87
N GLY A 88 -2.32 8.02 2.07
CA GLY A 88 -2.85 9.10 1.23
C GLY A 88 -2.80 8.80 -0.27
N SER A 89 -2.33 7.60 -0.67
CA SER A 89 -2.08 7.22 -2.06
C SER A 89 -2.33 5.73 -2.30
N GLN A 90 -2.54 5.36 -3.56
CA GLN A 90 -2.72 3.96 -3.98
C GLN A 90 -1.48 3.10 -3.71
N SER A 91 -0.29 3.67 -3.87
CA SER A 91 0.97 2.97 -3.60
C SER A 91 1.13 2.61 -2.13
N GLY A 92 0.68 3.48 -1.21
CA GLY A 92 0.66 3.19 0.22
C GLY A 92 -0.29 2.05 0.56
N VAL A 93 -1.50 2.05 -0.03
CA VAL A 93 -2.49 0.97 0.17
C VAL A 93 -1.97 -0.38 -0.34
N ALA A 94 -1.43 -0.41 -1.55
CA ALA A 94 -0.86 -1.63 -2.12
C ALA A 94 0.35 -2.13 -1.31
N GLY A 95 1.17 -1.21 -0.78
CA GLY A 95 2.29 -1.56 0.08
C GLY A 95 1.83 -2.16 1.41
N ALA A 96 0.78 -1.60 2.02
CA ALA A 96 0.21 -2.13 3.25
C ALA A 96 -0.41 -3.52 3.05
N GLU A 97 -1.14 -3.73 1.96
CA GLU A 97 -1.69 -5.04 1.61
C GLU A 97 -0.58 -6.09 1.47
N ARG A 98 0.47 -5.79 0.70
CA ARG A 98 1.62 -6.69 0.52
C ARG A 98 2.36 -6.96 1.84
N ALA A 99 2.42 -5.98 2.73
CA ALA A 99 3.04 -6.12 4.04
C ALA A 99 2.14 -6.84 5.07
N GLY A 100 0.86 -7.11 4.75
CA GLY A 100 -0.11 -7.65 5.71
C GLY A 100 -0.48 -6.66 6.83
N MET A 101 -0.38 -5.35 6.56
CA MET A 101 -0.73 -4.28 7.50
C MET A 101 -2.13 -3.76 7.20
N PRO A 102 -3.06 -3.74 8.17
CA PRO A 102 -4.32 -3.02 8.08
C PRO A 102 -4.14 -1.58 7.57
N CYS A 103 -4.96 -1.14 6.61
CA CYS A 103 -4.84 0.18 5.99
C CYS A 103 -6.14 0.97 6.03
N VAL A 104 -6.06 2.24 6.43
CA VAL A 104 -7.11 3.24 6.33
C VAL A 104 -6.63 4.36 5.43
N VAL A 105 -7.49 4.84 4.53
CA VAL A 105 -7.14 5.91 3.60
C VAL A 105 -7.70 7.24 4.05
N LEU A 106 -6.82 8.24 4.07
CA LEU A 106 -7.18 9.64 4.21
C LEU A 106 -7.23 10.29 2.82
N ARG A 107 -8.42 10.61 2.33
CA ARG A 107 -8.56 11.29 1.04
C ARG A 107 -8.26 12.77 1.17
N SER A 108 -7.42 13.25 0.26
CA SER A 108 -7.14 14.67 0.05
C SER A 108 -7.96 15.18 -1.14
N SER A 109 -7.88 16.47 -1.44
CA SER A 109 -8.45 17.03 -2.68
C SER A 109 -7.94 16.28 -3.92
N LEU A 110 -6.67 15.87 -3.93
CA LEU A 110 -6.03 15.14 -5.03
C LEU A 110 -6.55 13.70 -5.18
N THR A 111 -7.02 13.09 -4.09
CA THR A 111 -7.53 11.71 -4.08
C THR A 111 -9.02 11.62 -3.83
N SER A 112 -9.74 12.75 -3.88
CA SER A 112 -11.18 12.86 -3.60
C SER A 112 -12.06 11.98 -4.49
N ARG A 113 -11.62 11.70 -5.71
CA ARG A 113 -12.31 10.83 -6.69
C ARG A 113 -11.70 9.43 -6.80
N ALA A 114 -10.64 9.15 -6.05
CA ALA A 114 -9.95 7.88 -6.12
C ALA A 114 -10.67 6.85 -5.23
N GLU A 115 -10.75 5.62 -5.73
CA GLU A 115 -11.31 4.49 -5.02
C GLU A 115 -10.20 3.61 -4.44
N PHE A 116 -10.41 3.15 -3.22
CA PHE A 116 -9.43 2.36 -2.47
C PHE A 116 -10.08 1.06 -1.97
N PRO A 117 -10.36 0.10 -2.86
CA PRO A 117 -11.10 -1.12 -2.51
C PRO A 117 -10.38 -2.02 -1.50
N LEU A 118 -9.06 -1.86 -1.40
CA LEU A 118 -8.18 -2.63 -0.51
C LEU A 118 -8.01 -1.99 0.87
N ALA A 119 -8.53 -0.77 1.07
CA ALA A 119 -8.51 -0.11 2.37
C ALA A 119 -9.72 -0.55 3.21
N ILE A 120 -9.51 -0.71 4.52
CA ILE A 120 -10.58 -1.06 5.47
C ILE A 120 -11.63 0.06 5.54
N ALA A 121 -11.17 1.31 5.47
CA ALA A 121 -12.02 2.48 5.48
C ALA A 121 -11.38 3.62 4.69
N THR A 122 -12.23 4.52 4.21
CA THR A 122 -11.81 5.78 3.59
C THR A 122 -12.42 6.94 4.39
N LEU A 123 -11.60 7.94 4.68
CA LEU A 123 -11.97 9.10 5.48
C LEU A 123 -11.71 10.37 4.68
N ASP A 124 -12.68 11.28 4.68
CA ASP A 124 -12.60 12.60 4.06
C ASP A 124 -12.48 13.71 5.12
N GLY A 125 -12.10 14.91 4.68
CA GLY A 125 -12.24 16.12 5.50
C GLY A 125 -11.13 16.34 6.52
N PHE A 126 -10.07 15.54 6.46
CA PHE A 126 -8.86 15.77 7.23
C PHE A 126 -7.81 16.46 6.36
N GLY A 127 -7.38 17.67 6.75
CA GLY A 127 -6.18 18.27 6.18
C GLY A 127 -4.96 17.39 6.47
N GLY A 128 -3.94 17.38 5.60
CA GLY A 128 -2.83 16.41 5.64
C GLY A 128 -2.03 16.28 6.95
N ALA A 129 -2.20 17.20 7.91
CA ALA A 129 -1.58 17.14 9.24
C ALA A 129 -2.59 17.11 10.41
N ASP A 130 -3.89 17.07 10.12
CA ASP A 130 -4.95 17.38 11.08
C ASP A 130 -5.67 16.13 11.61
N LEU A 131 -5.20 14.95 11.25
CA LEU A 131 -5.67 13.68 11.79
C LEU A 131 -5.09 13.47 13.19
N THR A 132 -5.93 13.69 14.21
CA THR A 132 -5.60 13.41 15.62
C THR A 132 -6.48 12.29 16.15
N ILE A 133 -5.99 11.55 17.15
CA ILE A 133 -6.77 10.52 17.86
C ILE A 133 -8.07 11.13 18.41
N SER A 134 -8.04 12.37 18.89
CA SER A 134 -9.22 13.08 19.39
C SER A 134 -10.30 13.27 18.32
N LYS A 135 -9.92 13.66 17.09
CA LYS A 135 -10.89 13.79 16.00
C LYS A 135 -11.45 12.45 15.55
N LEU A 136 -10.61 11.41 15.49
CA LEU A 136 -11.06 10.04 15.21
C LEU A 136 -12.08 9.56 16.25
N ARG A 137 -11.82 9.79 17.54
CA ARG A 137 -12.73 9.43 18.62
C ARG A 137 -14.07 10.16 18.51
N ASN A 138 -14.05 11.46 18.22
CA ASN A 138 -15.28 12.24 18.04
C ASN A 138 -16.12 11.75 16.85
N LEU A 139 -15.50 11.27 15.78
CA LEU A 139 -16.22 10.64 14.66
C LEU A 139 -16.88 9.33 15.07
N CYS A 140 -16.18 8.46 15.80
CA CYS A 140 -16.76 7.21 16.31
C CYS A 140 -17.93 7.43 17.28
N GLN A 141 -17.92 8.54 18.03
CA GLN A 141 -19.02 8.89 18.94
C GLN A 141 -20.25 9.39 18.19
N LYS A 142 -20.09 10.08 17.06
CA LYS A 142 -21.20 10.57 16.23
C LYS A 142 -21.90 9.47 15.42
N THR A 143 -21.24 8.34 15.19
CA THR A 143 -21.79 7.21 14.43
C THR A 143 -22.45 6.14 15.30
N GLN A 144 -22.47 6.28 16.63
CA GLN A 144 -23.31 5.44 17.47
C GLN A 144 -24.77 5.89 17.34
N PRO A 145 -25.71 5.00 16.97
CA PRO A 145 -27.12 5.35 16.99
C PRO A 145 -27.51 5.66 18.44
N GLU A 146 -28.19 6.79 18.64
CA GLU A 146 -28.84 7.07 19.92
C GLU A 146 -29.93 6.02 20.11
N ASP A 147 -29.86 5.27 21.22
CA ASP A 147 -30.87 4.30 21.65
C ASP A 147 -32.23 4.97 21.93
#